data_AF-A0A5C6STX0-F1
#
_entry.id   AF-A0A5C6STX0-F1
#
_cell.length_a   1.000
_cell.length_b   1.000
_cell.length_c   1.000
_cell.angle_alpha   90.00
_cell.angle_beta   90.00
_cell.angle_gamma   90.00
#
_symmetry.space_group_name_H-M   'P 1'
#
loop_
_entity.id
_entity.type
_entity.pdbx_description
1 polymer ?
#
loop_
_entity_poly.entity_id
_entity_poly.type
_entity_poly.pdbx_seq_one_letter_code
_entity_poly.pdbx_strand_id
1 'polypeptide(L)'
;MKYQRDIDNSQNPEELGIDEREEGIKCMEQKLTMHIAIAEALYAGVWEDAVAILELIRAGHSVETVYHAVCQLPGKVSNRE
;
A
#
# COMPACT_ATOMS: atom_id res chain seq x y z
N MET A 1 -33.26 -33.82 23.97
CA MET A 1 -33.24 -32.36 23.72
C MET A 1 -32.08 -32.07 22.78
N LYS A 2 -32.21 -31.00 21.99
CA LYS A 2 -31.60 -30.75 20.67
C LYS A 2 -30.07 -30.65 20.65
N TYR A 3 -29.51 -31.10 19.53
CA TYR A 3 -28.13 -30.94 19.09
C TYR A 3 -27.73 -29.45 19.08
N GLN A 4 -26.75 -29.06 19.89
CA GLN A 4 -26.02 -27.81 19.69
C GLN A 4 -24.82 -28.16 18.81
N ARG A 5 -24.87 -27.64 17.58
CA ARG A 5 -23.85 -27.79 16.56
C ARG A 5 -22.79 -26.74 16.88
N ASP A 6 -21.68 -27.15 17.48
CA ASP A 6 -20.48 -26.32 17.52
C ASP A 6 -20.00 -26.25 16.07
N ILE A 7 -20.40 -25.18 15.39
CA ILE A 7 -19.92 -24.85 14.06
C ILE A 7 -18.47 -24.46 14.27
N ASP A 8 -17.62 -25.46 14.02
CA ASP A 8 -16.20 -25.33 13.84
C ASP A 8 -15.97 -24.12 12.92
N ASN A 9 -15.34 -23.10 13.46
CA ASN A 9 -15.02 -21.85 12.77
C ASN A 9 -13.80 -22.12 11.87
N SER A 10 -13.91 -23.13 11.01
CA SER A 10 -12.97 -23.49 9.98
C SER A 10 -13.02 -22.37 8.95
N GLN A 11 -12.13 -21.39 9.10
CA GLN A 11 -11.86 -20.40 8.06
C GLN A 11 -11.72 -21.15 6.73
N ASN A 12 -12.61 -20.84 5.78
CA ASN A 12 -12.63 -21.53 4.50
C ASN A 12 -11.28 -21.26 3.82
N PRO A 13 -10.50 -22.28 3.44
CA PRO A 13 -9.21 -22.07 2.77
C PRO A 13 -9.32 -21.23 1.49
N GLU A 14 -10.50 -21.19 0.86
CA GLU A 14 -10.79 -20.33 -0.27
C GLU A 14 -10.88 -18.84 0.12
N GLU A 15 -11.43 -18.51 1.29
CA GLU A 15 -11.50 -17.13 1.81
C GLU A 15 -10.10 -16.63 2.21
N LEU A 16 -9.30 -17.47 2.86
CA LEU A 16 -7.90 -17.17 3.19
C LEU A 16 -7.07 -16.85 1.92
N GLY A 17 -7.27 -17.61 0.83
CA GLY A 17 -6.57 -17.37 -0.42
C GLY A 17 -7.01 -16.09 -1.15
N ILE A 18 -8.23 -15.62 -0.93
CA ILE A 18 -8.71 -14.33 -1.47
C ILE A 18 -8.08 -13.18 -0.70
N ASP A 19 -8.09 -13.24 0.63
CA ASP A 19 -7.52 -12.19 1.50
C ASP A 19 -6.02 -11.97 1.24
N GLU A 20 -5.25 -13.06 1.13
CA GLU A 20 -3.81 -12.99 0.79
C GLU A 20 -3.56 -12.36 -0.58
N ARG A 21 -4.44 -12.64 -1.55
CA ARG A 21 -4.37 -12.06 -2.89
C ARG A 21 -4.69 -10.58 -2.88
N GLU A 22 -5.74 -10.16 -2.16
CA GLU A 22 -6.12 -8.76 -2.03
C GLU A 22 -5.01 -7.93 -1.38
N GLU A 23 -4.41 -8.43 -0.30
CA GLU A 23 -3.29 -7.75 0.35
C GLU A 23 -2.05 -7.69 -0.56
N GLY A 24 -1.80 -8.74 -1.34
CA GLY A 24 -0.75 -8.75 -2.36
C GLY A 24 -0.96 -7.67 -3.44
N ILE A 25 -2.18 -7.52 -3.94
CA ILE A 25 -2.55 -6.49 -4.93
C ILE A 25 -2.35 -5.10 -4.32
N LYS A 26 -2.90 -4.86 -3.13
CA LYS A 26 -2.77 -3.59 -2.40
C LYS A 26 -1.31 -3.22 -2.17
N CYS A 27 -0.46 -4.17 -1.77
CA CYS A 27 0.96 -3.95 -1.60
C CYS A 27 1.65 -3.53 -2.92
N MET A 28 1.28 -4.16 -4.04
CA MET A 28 1.81 -3.79 -5.36
C MET A 28 1.36 -2.39 -5.79
N GLU A 29 0.08 -2.04 -5.57
CA GLU A 29 -0.45 -0.70 -5.87
C GLU A 29 0.28 0.40 -5.09
N GLN A 30 0.53 0.17 -3.80
CA GLN A 30 1.29 1.10 -2.96
C GLN A 30 2.72 1.28 -3.48
N LYS A 31 3.43 0.18 -3.78
CA LYS A 31 4.77 0.23 -4.37
C LYS A 31 4.78 0.99 -5.69
N LEU A 32 3.84 0.71 -6.60
CA LEU A 32 3.76 1.41 -7.89
C LEU A 32 3.54 2.90 -7.69
N THR A 33 2.63 3.29 -6.80
CA THR A 33 2.37 4.70 -6.48
C THR A 33 3.63 5.41 -5.98
N MET A 34 4.42 4.75 -5.11
CA MET A 34 5.69 5.30 -4.62
C MET A 34 6.71 5.52 -5.76
N HIS A 35 6.87 4.55 -6.67
CA HIS A 35 7.80 4.68 -7.80
C HIS A 35 7.37 5.79 -8.77
N ILE A 36 6.06 5.89 -9.05
CA ILE A 36 5.48 6.97 -9.85
C ILE A 36 5.74 8.32 -9.18
N ALA A 37 5.65 8.41 -7.85
CA ALA A 37 5.97 9.64 -7.13
C ALA A 37 7.42 10.09 -7.25
N ILE A 38 8.36 9.16 -7.15
CA ILE A 38 9.76 9.47 -7.40
C ILE A 38 9.94 9.97 -8.84
N ALA A 39 9.38 9.25 -9.82
CA ALA A 39 9.51 9.63 -11.23
C ALA A 39 8.92 11.01 -11.54
N GLU A 40 7.73 11.32 -11.01
CA GLU A 40 7.09 12.62 -11.20
C GLU A 40 7.88 13.75 -10.53
N ALA A 41 8.37 13.55 -9.31
CA ALA A 41 9.19 14.55 -8.61
C ALA A 41 10.48 14.85 -9.39
N LEU A 42 11.15 13.82 -9.92
CA LEU A 42 12.33 13.98 -10.79
C LEU A 42 11.99 14.73 -12.09
N TYR A 43 10.87 14.41 -12.73
CA TYR A 43 10.43 15.06 -13.96
C TYR A 43 10.06 16.53 -13.74
N ALA A 44 9.39 16.84 -12.63
CA ALA A 44 9.01 18.19 -12.25
C ALA A 44 10.19 19.04 -11.73
N GLY A 45 11.37 18.44 -11.52
CA GLY A 45 12.53 19.12 -10.96
C GLY A 45 12.43 19.40 -9.46
N VAL A 46 11.51 18.71 -8.76
CA VAL A 46 11.35 18.79 -7.30
C VAL A 46 12.21 17.70 -6.66
N TRP A 47 13.52 17.95 -6.64
CA TRP A 47 14.51 16.95 -6.23
C TRP A 47 14.40 16.61 -4.74
N GLU A 48 13.99 17.57 -3.91
CA GLU A 48 13.82 17.41 -2.47
C GLU A 48 12.78 16.33 -2.14
N ASP A 49 11.65 16.31 -2.85
CA ASP A 49 10.60 15.31 -2.66
C ASP A 49 11.06 13.93 -3.11
N ALA A 50 11.75 13.83 -4.25
CA ALA A 50 12.31 12.57 -4.73
C ALA A 50 13.33 12.00 -3.74
N VAL A 51 14.22 12.84 -3.20
CA VAL A 51 15.20 12.46 -2.20
C VAL A 51 14.52 12.02 -0.91
N ALA A 52 13.51 12.75 -0.41
CA ALA A 52 12.80 12.39 0.81
C ALA A 52 12.15 11.00 0.72
N ILE A 53 11.49 10.67 -0.41
CA ILE A 53 10.91 9.34 -0.62
C ILE A 53 12.01 8.26 -0.64
N LEU A 54 13.10 8.50 -1.37
CA LEU A 54 14.23 7.55 -1.45
C LEU A 54 14.91 7.33 -0.10
N GLU A 55 15.00 8.35 0.74
CA GLU A 55 15.56 8.25 2.09
C GLU A 55 14.68 7.39 3.00
N LEU A 56 13.35 7.50 2.90
CA LEU A 56 12.45 6.63 3.65
C LEU A 56 12.62 5.16 3.24
N ILE A 57 12.75 4.89 1.94
CA ILE A 57 13.02 3.54 1.43
C ILE A 57 14.37 3.04 1.94
N ARG A 58 15.42 3.87 1.85
CA ARG A 58 16.78 3.53 2.31
C ARG A 58 16.84 3.27 3.81
N ALA A 59 16.03 3.96 4.60
CA ALA A 59 15.92 3.75 6.04
C ALA A 59 15.16 2.46 6.41
N GLY A 60 14.60 1.74 5.42
CA GLY A 60 13.92 0.47 5.64
C GLY A 60 12.50 0.62 6.18
N HIS A 61 11.85 1.78 5.97
CA HIS A 61 10.45 1.96 6.33
C HIS A 61 9.54 1.00 5.55
N SER A 62 8.40 0.64 6.15
CA SER A 62 7.41 -0.23 5.49
C SER A 62 6.82 0.45 4.25
N VAL A 63 6.40 -0.36 3.28
CA VAL A 63 5.72 0.12 2.05
C VAL A 63 4.56 1.05 2.38
N GLU A 64 3.74 0.68 3.37
CA GLU A 64 2.61 1.49 3.83
C GLU A 64 3.05 2.85 4.40
N THR A 65 4.13 2.89 5.18
CA THR A 65 4.66 4.15 5.74
C THR A 65 5.12 5.07 4.62
N VAL A 66 5.89 4.55 3.66
CA VAL A 66 6.38 5.36 2.53
C VAL A 66 5.23 5.80 1.64
N TYR A 67 4.24 4.94 1.40
CA TYR A 67 3.03 5.29 0.66
C TYR A 67 2.26 6.44 1.32
N HIS A 68 2.05 6.39 2.64
CA HIS A 68 1.38 7.47 3.35
C HIS A 68 2.15 8.80 3.28
N ALA A 69 3.49 8.76 3.37
CA ALA A 69 4.32 9.94 3.18
C ALA A 69 4.16 10.52 1.75
N VAL A 70 4.15 9.66 0.74
CA VAL A 70 3.91 10.05 -0.67
C VAL A 70 2.54 10.71 -0.85
N CYS A 71 1.49 10.19 -0.22
CA CYS A 71 0.14 10.76 -0.28
C CYS A 71 0.01 12.14 0.40
N GLN A 72 0.97 12.53 1.24
CA GLN A 72 1.00 13.83 1.91
C GLN A 72 1.84 14.87 1.16
N LEU A 73 2.56 14.47 0.09
CA LEU A 73 3.37 15.40 -0.68
C LEU A 73 2.50 16.41 -1.45
N PRO A 74 2.88 17.70 -1.45
CA PRO A 74 2.15 18.72 -2.19
C PRO A 74 2.19 18.42 -3.70
N GLY A 75 1.03 18.51 -4.36
CA GLY A 75 0.91 18.23 -5.80
C GLY A 75 0.57 16.77 -6.14
N LYS A 76 0.52 15.87 -5.15
CA LYS A 76 0.01 14.50 -5.32
C LYS A 76 -1.47 14.42 -4.91
N VAL A 77 -2.31 14.09 -5.90
CA VAL A 77 -3.76 13.81 -5.84
C VAL A 77 -4.69 15.03 -5.78
N SER A 78 -4.71 15.82 -6.86
CA SER A 78 -5.98 16.35 -7.38
C SER A 78 -6.37 15.50 -8.59
N ASN A 79 -7.12 14.42 -8.37
CA ASN A 79 -7.99 13.75 -9.35
C ASN A 79 -8.79 12.63 -8.65
N ARG A 80 -9.57 13.03 -7.64
CA ARG A 80 -10.76 12.28 -7.19
C ARG A 80 -11.91 13.28 -7.10
N GLU A 81 -12.44 13.65 -8.27
CA GLU A 81 -13.85 14.01 -8.44
C GLU A 81 -14.59 12.79 -8.99
#